data_AF-A0A3M8C2S9-F1
#
_entry.id   AF-A0A3M8C2S9-F1
#
_cell.length_a   1.000
_cell.length_b   1.000
_cell.length_c   1.000
_cell.angle_alpha   90.00
_cell.angle_beta   90.00
_cell.angle_gamma   90.00
#
_symmetry.space_group_name_H-M   'P 1'
#
loop_
_entity.id
_entity.type
_entity.pdbx_description
1 polymer ?
#
loop_
_entity_poly.entity_id
_entity_poly.type
_entity_poly.pdbx_seq_one_letter_code
_entity_poly.pdbx_strand_id
1 'polypeptide(L)'
;MRGSRGRTNRSISPAVIVHTAQPAEHQPDPSQLIQKLAQEMAQALIQQQQVQPVQNRRNTLTVKEALEEVFENSISEYKLYSMLRAGTIPHVKIGAKYLLRRDTLEAWLRQQEQGYR
;
A
#
# COMPACT_ATOMS: atom_id res chain seq x y z
N MET A 1 -42.31 97.31 6.42
CA MET A 1 -43.23 96.64 7.37
C MET A 1 -43.32 95.16 7.00
N ARG A 2 -43.45 94.28 8.02
CA ARG A 2 -43.93 92.86 8.06
C ARG A 2 -44.21 92.15 6.72
N GLY A 3 -43.88 90.87 6.50
CA GLY A 3 -43.39 89.82 7.40
C GLY A 3 -43.42 88.42 6.74
N SER A 4 -42.88 87.44 7.48
CA SER A 4 -43.28 86.01 7.59
C SER A 4 -43.29 85.13 6.33
N ARG A 5 -42.34 84.18 6.15
CA ARG A 5 -42.24 82.79 6.69
C ARG A 5 -43.22 81.76 6.09
N GLY A 6 -42.67 80.65 5.59
CA GLY A 6 -43.32 79.33 5.35
C GLY A 6 -42.73 78.67 4.11
N ARG A 7 -41.67 77.84 4.14
CA ARG A 7 -41.48 76.49 4.72
C ARG A 7 -42.40 75.42 4.11
N THR A 8 -41.89 74.68 3.13
CA THR A 8 -42.18 73.25 2.85
C THR A 8 -40.92 72.66 2.21
N ASN A 9 -40.01 72.06 2.98
CA ASN A 9 -40.06 70.68 3.48
C ASN A 9 -40.23 69.65 2.34
N ARG A 10 -39.10 69.28 1.72
CA ARG A 10 -38.92 67.96 1.11
C ARG A 10 -37.73 67.30 1.78
N SER A 11 -38.05 66.25 2.52
CA SER A 11 -37.19 65.33 3.23
C SER A 11 -36.16 64.70 2.30
N ILE A 12 -34.89 65.05 2.49
CA ILE A 12 -33.77 64.24 2.01
C ILE A 12 -33.39 63.36 3.18
N SER A 13 -33.77 62.09 3.14
CA SER A 13 -33.31 61.09 4.09
C SER A 13 -31.77 61.07 4.07
N PRO A 14 -31.08 61.05 5.22
CA PRO A 14 -29.64 60.91 5.22
C PRO A 14 -29.29 59.55 4.61
N ALA A 15 -28.50 59.55 3.55
CA ALA A 15 -27.89 58.34 3.04
C ALA A 15 -26.92 57.84 4.13
N VAL A 16 -27.32 56.82 4.86
CA VAL A 16 -26.43 56.09 5.78
C VAL A 16 -25.49 55.28 4.91
N ILE A 17 -24.26 55.76 4.75
CA ILE A 17 -23.19 55.01 4.11
C ILE A 17 -22.78 53.91 5.10
N VAL A 18 -23.43 52.75 4.99
CA VAL A 18 -22.99 51.52 5.63
C VAL A 18 -21.65 51.17 5.01
N HIS A 19 -20.57 51.39 5.77
CA HIS A 19 -19.28 50.81 5.44
C HIS A 19 -19.41 49.32 5.71
N THR A 20 -19.84 48.54 4.71
CA THR A 20 -19.63 47.10 4.75
C THR A 20 -18.12 46.91 4.69
N ALA A 21 -17.52 46.49 5.81
CA ALA A 21 -16.14 46.05 5.81
C ALA A 21 -15.99 44.99 4.71
N GLN A 22 -15.20 45.31 3.68
CA GLN A 22 -14.81 44.32 2.68
C GLN A 22 -14.10 43.19 3.44
N PRO A 23 -14.56 41.93 3.34
CA PRO A 23 -13.78 40.83 3.85
C PRO A 23 -12.47 40.84 3.07
N ALA A 24 -11.35 41.05 3.78
CA ALA A 24 -10.03 40.99 3.19
C ALA A 24 -9.91 39.62 2.50
N GLU A 25 -9.82 39.62 1.18
CA GLU A 25 -9.54 38.40 0.43
C GLU A 25 -8.17 37.91 0.87
N HIS A 26 -8.16 36.85 1.67
CA HIS A 26 -6.97 36.21 2.17
C HIS A 26 -6.26 35.57 0.98
N GLN A 27 -5.40 36.34 0.32
CA GLN A 27 -4.51 35.83 -0.72
C GLN A 27 -3.62 34.78 -0.06
N PRO A 28 -3.68 33.51 -0.49
CA PRO A 28 -2.97 32.44 0.19
C PRO A 28 -1.48 32.76 0.19
N ASP A 29 -0.91 32.81 1.40
CA ASP A 29 0.52 33.04 1.59
C ASP A 29 1.33 32.09 0.70
N PRO A 30 2.34 32.58 -0.05
CA PRO A 30 3.13 31.72 -0.95
C PRO A 30 3.76 30.53 -0.23
N SER A 31 4.07 30.68 1.05
CA SER A 31 4.56 29.60 1.91
C SER A 31 3.53 28.48 2.13
N GLN A 32 2.23 28.80 2.14
CA GLN A 32 1.17 27.79 2.26
C GLN A 32 1.01 26.98 0.96
N LEU A 33 1.21 27.61 -0.20
CA LEU A 33 1.19 26.91 -1.50
C LEU A 33 2.33 25.90 -1.61
N ILE A 34 3.53 26.27 -1.15
CA ILE A 34 4.70 25.38 -1.13
C ILE A 34 4.46 24.19 -0.19
N GLN A 35 3.89 24.44 0.99
CA GLN A 35 3.55 23.38 1.94
C GLN A 35 2.50 22.42 1.36
N LYS A 36 1.46 22.94 0.72
CA LYS A 36 0.40 22.13 0.11
C LYS A 36 0.96 21.22 -0.99
N LEU A 37 1.83 21.75 -1.85
CA LEU A 37 2.50 20.97 -2.89
C LEU A 37 3.38 19.87 -2.30
N ALA A 38 4.18 20.19 -1.28
CA ALA A 38 5.00 19.20 -0.58
C ALA A 38 4.16 18.08 0.04
N GLN A 39 2.97 18.43 0.56
CA GLN A 39 2.04 17.47 1.16
C GLN A 39 1.38 16.56 0.11
N GLU A 40 0.98 17.10 -1.04
CA GLU A 40 0.47 16.32 -2.17
C GLU A 40 1.53 15.36 -2.72
N MET A 41 2.78 15.81 -2.85
CA MET A 41 3.88 14.95 -3.28
C MET A 41 4.18 13.83 -2.29
N ALA A 42 4.16 14.12 -0.98
CA ALA A 42 4.33 13.11 0.05
C ALA A 42 3.22 12.03 -0.01
N GLN A 43 1.97 12.44 -0.22
CA GLN A 43 0.85 11.51 -0.39
C GLN A 43 0.96 10.67 -1.67
N ALA A 44 1.42 11.24 -2.78
CA ALA A 44 1.63 10.51 -4.02
C ALA A 44 2.75 9.45 -3.90
N LEU A 45 3.83 9.77 -3.18
CA LEU A 45 4.93 8.81 -2.93
C LEU A 45 4.49 7.64 -2.05
N ILE A 46 3.67 7.89 -1.03
CA ILE A 46 3.15 6.83 -0.15
C ILE A 46 2.27 5.83 -0.93
N GLN A 47 1.49 6.31 -1.91
CA GLN A 47 0.66 5.43 -2.76
C GLN A 47 1.50 4.51 -3.67
N GLN A 48 2.65 4.98 -4.14
CA GLN A 48 3.52 4.19 -5.03
C GLN A 48 4.27 3.05 -4.32
N GLN A 49 4.37 3.08 -2.99
CA GLN A 49 5.19 2.13 -2.25
C GLN A 49 4.47 0.80 -1.92
N GLN A 50 3.21 0.61 -2.33
CA GLN A 50 2.41 -0.58 -1.99
C GLN A 50 2.26 -1.60 -3.13
N VAL A 51 3.24 -1.74 -4.01
CA VAL A 51 3.32 -2.88 -4.95
C VAL A 51 4.55 -3.71 -4.62
N GLN A 52 4.60 -4.27 -3.41
CA GLN A 52 5.43 -5.43 -3.18
C GLN A 52 4.70 -6.63 -3.79
N PRO A 53 5.26 -7.33 -4.78
CA PRO A 53 4.69 -8.61 -5.17
C PRO A 53 4.90 -9.54 -4.00
N VAL A 54 3.86 -9.72 -3.18
CA VAL A 54 3.72 -10.90 -2.33
C VAL A 54 3.67 -12.05 -3.33
N GLN A 55 4.84 -12.56 -3.70
CA GLN A 55 5.00 -13.72 -4.55
C GLN A 55 4.12 -14.78 -3.92
N ASN A 56 2.98 -15.07 -4.55
CA ASN A 56 2.07 -16.11 -4.14
C ASN A 56 2.80 -17.43 -4.38
N ARG A 57 3.72 -17.76 -3.46
CA ARG A 57 4.59 -18.91 -3.55
C ARG A 57 3.68 -20.12 -3.50
N ARG A 58 3.62 -20.82 -4.62
CA ARG A 58 2.79 -22.02 -4.75
C ARG A 58 3.21 -22.98 -3.66
N ASN A 59 2.24 -23.51 -2.91
CA ASN A 59 2.54 -24.55 -1.92
C ASN A 59 3.02 -25.84 -2.60
N THR A 60 2.61 -26.08 -3.84
CA THR A 60 3.06 -27.24 -4.62
C THR A 60 4.27 -26.89 -5.47
N LEU A 61 5.34 -27.65 -5.28
CA LEU A 61 6.63 -27.55 -5.95
C LEU A 61 6.88 -28.78 -6.81
N THR A 62 7.53 -28.56 -7.94
CA THR A 62 8.19 -29.61 -8.72
C THR A 62 9.50 -30.03 -8.07
N VAL A 63 10.10 -31.12 -8.55
CA VAL A 63 11.39 -31.62 -8.03
C VAL A 63 12.49 -30.57 -8.13
N LYS A 64 12.54 -29.81 -9.23
CA LYS A 64 13.54 -28.74 -9.43
C LYS A 64 13.31 -27.56 -8.48
N GLU A 65 12.07 -27.09 -8.38
CA GLU A 65 11.73 -26.00 -7.46
C GLU A 65 12.00 -26.40 -6.00
N ALA A 66 11.67 -27.63 -5.59
CA ALA A 66 11.96 -28.08 -4.23
C ALA A 66 13.47 -28.17 -3.94
N LEU A 67 14.26 -28.54 -4.95
CA LEU A 67 15.72 -28.62 -4.84
C LEU A 67 16.35 -27.22 -4.67
N GLU A 68 15.86 -26.23 -5.39
CA GLU A 68 16.32 -24.84 -5.28
C GLU A 68 15.81 -24.16 -4.00
N GLU A 69 14.53 -24.33 -3.67
CA GLU A 69 13.87 -23.52 -2.64
C GLU A 69 13.92 -24.13 -1.23
N VAL A 70 13.94 -25.46 -1.09
CA VAL A 70 13.89 -26.13 0.23
C VAL A 70 15.22 -26.76 0.58
N PHE A 71 15.89 -27.38 -0.40
CA PHE A 71 17.21 -27.97 -0.19
C PHE A 71 18.36 -27.03 -0.53
N GLU A 72 18.09 -25.83 -1.05
CA GLU A 72 19.10 -24.82 -1.40
C GLU A 72 20.25 -25.38 -2.26
N ASN A 73 19.94 -26.29 -3.19
CA ASN A 73 20.91 -27.02 -4.01
C ASN A 73 21.96 -27.85 -3.24
N SER A 74 21.70 -28.18 -1.97
CA SER A 74 22.61 -28.97 -1.13
C SER A 74 22.70 -30.45 -1.54
N ILE A 75 21.75 -30.94 -2.34
CA ILE A 75 21.73 -32.30 -2.86
C ILE A 75 21.53 -32.30 -4.37
N SER A 76 21.99 -33.36 -5.04
CA SER A 76 21.77 -33.50 -6.48
C SER A 76 20.33 -33.91 -6.83
N GLU A 77 19.85 -33.48 -7.99
CA GLU A 77 18.52 -33.85 -8.51
C GLU A 77 18.35 -35.37 -8.58
N TYR A 78 19.41 -36.08 -8.98
CA TYR A 78 19.43 -37.55 -9.01
C TYR A 78 19.20 -38.17 -7.62
N LYS A 79 19.88 -37.64 -6.59
CA LYS A 79 19.70 -38.11 -5.21
C LYS A 79 18.28 -37.87 -4.73
N LEU A 80 17.71 -36.70 -5.03
CA LEU A 80 16.33 -36.37 -4.68
C LEU A 80 15.35 -37.34 -5.36
N TYR A 81 15.50 -37.62 -6.66
CA TYR A 81 14.68 -38.64 -7.33
C TYR A 81 14.82 -40.04 -6.73
N SER A 82 16.03 -40.43 -6.34
CA SER A 82 16.27 -41.72 -5.69
C SER A 82 15.51 -41.83 -4.36
N MET A 83 15.54 -40.76 -3.55
CA MET A 83 14.81 -40.69 -2.28
C MET A 83 13.28 -40.68 -2.48
N LEU A 84 12.80 -39.96 -3.50
CA LEU A 84 11.38 -39.97 -3.86
C LEU A 84 10.92 -41.37 -4.30
N ARG A 85 11.71 -42.09 -5.10
CA ARG A 85 11.43 -43.47 -5.51
C ARG A 85 11.49 -44.46 -4.34
N ALA A 86 12.39 -44.23 -3.39
CA ALA A 86 12.49 -45.01 -2.17
C ALA A 86 11.35 -44.72 -1.17
N GLY A 87 10.57 -43.66 -1.38
CA GLY A 87 9.47 -43.27 -0.49
C GLY A 87 9.92 -42.67 0.84
N THR A 88 11.18 -42.23 0.96
CA THR A 88 11.72 -41.67 2.21
C THR A 88 11.28 -40.22 2.44
N ILE A 89 10.97 -39.49 1.36
CA ILE A 89 10.51 -38.09 1.39
C ILE A 89 9.00 -38.07 1.09
N PRO A 90 8.20 -37.28 1.84
CA PRO A 90 6.79 -37.12 1.55
C PRO A 90 6.57 -36.50 0.18
N HIS A 91 5.84 -37.20 -0.68
CA HIS A 91 5.59 -36.77 -2.06
C HIS A 91 4.23 -37.25 -2.55
N VAL A 92 3.74 -36.60 -3.60
CA VAL A 92 2.56 -37.03 -4.35
C VAL A 92 2.99 -37.36 -5.77
N LYS A 93 2.82 -38.63 -6.17
CA LYS A 93 3.09 -39.06 -7.54
C LYS A 93 1.82 -38.96 -8.39
N ILE A 94 1.87 -38.17 -9.46
CA ILE A 94 0.77 -38.04 -10.42
C ILE A 94 1.28 -38.48 -11.78
N GLY A 95 0.91 -39.69 -12.19
CA GLY A 95 1.42 -40.34 -13.40
C GLY A 95 2.94 -40.48 -13.36
N ALA A 96 3.64 -39.79 -14.27
CA ALA A 96 5.09 -39.79 -14.36
C ALA A 96 5.78 -38.68 -13.53
N LYS A 97 5.02 -37.77 -12.92
CA LYS A 97 5.55 -36.59 -12.20
C LYS A 97 5.48 -36.77 -10.69
N TYR A 98 6.45 -36.16 -9.99
CA TYR A 98 6.45 -36.00 -8.54
C TYR A 98 6.12 -34.56 -8.20
N LEU A 99 5.15 -34.38 -7.30
CA LEU A 99 4.78 -33.09 -6.71
C LEU A 99 5.07 -33.12 -5.22
N LEU A 100 5.59 -32.01 -4.73
CA LEU A 100 6.07 -31.85 -3.36
C LEU A 100 5.31 -30.68 -2.76
N ARG A 101 4.80 -30.82 -1.54
CA ARG A 101 4.23 -29.67 -0.82
C ARG A 101 5.31 -29.06 0.05
N ARG A 102 5.52 -27.75 -0.08
CA ARG A 102 6.55 -27.01 0.66
C ARG A 102 6.41 -27.23 2.16
N ASP A 103 5.22 -26.96 2.71
CA ASP A 103 4.98 -27.07 4.16
C ASP A 103 5.27 -28.47 4.70
N THR A 104 4.89 -29.50 3.95
CA THR A 104 5.09 -30.91 4.33
C THR A 104 6.56 -31.28 4.29
N LEU A 105 7.29 -30.78 3.29
CA LEU A 105 8.70 -31.09 3.10
C LEU A 105 9.57 -30.41 4.16
N GLU A 106 9.27 -29.15 4.49
CA GLU A 106 9.91 -28.43 5.60
C GLU A 106 9.61 -29.06 6.97
N ALA A 107 8.37 -29.50 7.19
CA ALA A 107 8.00 -30.19 8.43
C ALA A 107 8.76 -31.53 8.56
N TRP A 108 8.85 -32.28 7.46
CA TRP A 108 9.62 -33.52 7.42
C TRP A 108 11.11 -33.28 7.69
N LEU A 109 11.71 -32.25 7.10
CA LEU A 109 13.11 -31.90 7.32
C LEU A 109 13.38 -31.64 8.81
N ARG A 110 12.55 -30.80 9.43
CA ARG A 110 12.61 -30.51 10.87
C ARG A 110 12.48 -31.75 11.74
N GLN A 111 11.65 -32.72 11.34
CA GLN A 111 11.54 -34.00 12.05
C GLN A 111 12.81 -34.84 11.92
N GLN A 112 13.43 -34.88 10.74
CA GLN A 112 14.68 -35.61 10.54
C GLN A 112 15.82 -35.04 11.40
N GLU A 113 15.90 -33.71 11.53
CA GLU A 113 16.90 -33.04 12.36
C GLU A 113 16.72 -33.34 13.86
N GLN A 114 15.48 -33.52 14.31
CA GLN A 114 15.16 -33.83 15.71
C GLN A 114 15.42 -35.29 16.07
N GLY A 115 15.28 -36.21 15.11
CA GLY A 115 15.54 -37.65 15.31
C GLY A 115 17.01 -38.03 15.42
N TYR A 116 17.93 -37.07 15.27
CA TYR A 116 19.39 -37.27 15.37
C TYR A 116 19.97 -36.77 16.71
N ARG A 117 19.22 -36.92 17.82
CA ARG A 117 19.71 -36.66 19.17
C ARG A 117 19.63 -37.90 20.05
#